data_AF-A0A2V7GB47-F1
#
_entry.id   AF-A0A2V7GB47-F1
#
_cell.length_a   1.000
_cell.length_b   1.000
_cell.length_c   1.000
_cell.angle_alpha   90.00
_cell.angle_beta   90.00
_cell.angle_gamma   90.00
#
_symmetry.space_group_name_H-M   'P 1'
#
loop_
_entity.id
_entity.type
_entity.pdbx_description
1 polymer ?
#
loop_
_entity_poly.entity_id
_entity_poly.type
_entity_poly.pdbx_seq_one_letter_code
_entity_poly.pdbx_strand_id
1 'polypeptide(L)'
;MNGRTAGRIVAILLLWSGGATVRLIAQTVPADAAQNAGGLFLLFPVGARAVGMGQSAAALDGSGEAAFWNPSGLATMTNDEFALHSASLVSGATNALTAFFPRRGIGVLGGAVYLVDYGDQDVVDSSGTTVARLAPRNIELLASFATDLGGSFVFGVSYKLVEFRVDCSGDCHTVPAGVGVTHALDVGGQFTVGETEALRIGFVVRNIGFPLQVNNRDQADPLPARLVVGALYRIDFRPFPGGDGKQRLDLKVAADVESPWGEVGTPQARVGLDVGYQRLLRLRGGYAFVHDGLGGPTVGLGVASGSIGVDLAHPFLTGSSLVTANPTYLSFRVTF
;
A
#
# COMPACT_ATOMS: atom_id res chain seq x y z
N MET A 1 -20.92 -3.72 -41.11
CA MET A 1 -21.00 -5.19 -41.06
C MET A 1 -19.91 -5.66 -40.11
N ASN A 2 -20.19 -5.66 -38.81
CA ASN A 2 -20.65 -6.79 -37.97
C ASN A 2 -19.53 -7.74 -37.55
N GLY A 3 -19.28 -7.80 -36.23
CA GLY A 3 -18.45 -8.85 -35.63
C GLY A 3 -17.94 -8.58 -34.21
N ARG A 4 -18.79 -8.12 -33.26
CA ARG A 4 -18.47 -8.14 -31.83
C ARG A 4 -19.03 -9.42 -31.20
N THR A 5 -18.16 -10.36 -30.85
CA THR A 5 -18.48 -11.51 -30.01
C THR A 5 -18.41 -11.08 -28.55
N ALA A 6 -19.59 -10.90 -27.93
CA ALA A 6 -19.71 -10.71 -26.49
C ALA A 6 -19.59 -12.08 -25.78
N GLY A 7 -18.56 -12.24 -24.94
CA GLY A 7 -18.43 -13.40 -24.05
C GLY A 7 -19.49 -13.37 -22.96
N ARG A 8 -20.30 -14.43 -22.88
CA ARG A 8 -21.30 -14.62 -21.80
C ARG A 8 -20.58 -15.25 -20.60
N ILE A 9 -20.54 -14.56 -19.46
CA ILE A 9 -20.17 -15.19 -18.18
C ILE A 9 -21.48 -15.57 -17.47
N VAL A 10 -21.58 -16.86 -17.16
CA VAL A 10 -22.69 -17.49 -16.46
C VAL A 10 -22.52 -17.22 -14.96
N ALA A 11 -23.50 -16.55 -14.34
CA ALA A 11 -23.59 -16.45 -12.89
C ALA A 11 -24.37 -17.66 -12.35
N ILE A 12 -23.72 -18.50 -11.54
CA ILE A 12 -24.38 -19.57 -10.78
C ILE A 12 -24.90 -18.98 -9.48
N LEU A 13 -26.22 -18.95 -9.32
CA LEU A 13 -26.92 -18.57 -8.10
C LEU A 13 -27.00 -19.79 -7.18
N LEU A 14 -26.41 -19.72 -5.98
CA LEU A 14 -26.74 -20.62 -4.87
C LEU A 14 -27.56 -19.84 -3.85
N LEU A 15 -28.82 -20.25 -3.70
CA LEU A 15 -29.80 -19.69 -2.78
C LEU A 15 -29.54 -20.19 -1.36
N TRP A 16 -29.24 -19.27 -0.42
CA TRP A 16 -29.53 -19.45 0.99
C TRP A 16 -30.27 -18.22 1.52
N SER A 17 -31.37 -18.50 2.20
CA SER A 17 -32.43 -17.56 2.59
C SER A 17 -32.08 -16.73 3.81
N GLY A 18 -32.20 -15.40 3.70
CA GLY A 18 -32.36 -14.48 4.83
C GLY A 18 -31.19 -13.54 5.07
N GLY A 19 -31.24 -12.35 4.45
CA GLY A 19 -30.30 -11.26 4.73
C GLY A 19 -30.20 -10.30 3.53
N ALA A 20 -30.21 -8.99 3.80
CA ALA A 20 -30.35 -7.92 2.82
C ALA A 20 -29.51 -8.09 1.53
N THR A 21 -30.16 -7.96 0.37
CA THR A 21 -29.50 -7.99 -0.94
C THR A 21 -28.71 -6.72 -1.17
N VAL A 22 -27.37 -6.77 -1.05
CA VAL A 22 -26.47 -5.76 -1.60
C VAL A 22 -26.39 -5.99 -3.11
N ARG A 23 -26.96 -5.08 -3.91
CA ARG A 23 -26.78 -5.08 -5.36
C ARG A 23 -25.48 -4.36 -5.71
N LEU A 24 -24.44 -5.10 -6.09
CA LEU A 24 -23.25 -4.53 -6.70
C LEU A 24 -23.57 -4.22 -8.17
N ILE A 25 -23.69 -2.94 -8.52
CA ILE A 25 -23.83 -2.52 -9.92
C ILE A 25 -22.43 -2.51 -10.52
N ALA A 26 -22.11 -3.48 -11.36
CA ALA A 26 -20.92 -3.45 -12.19
C ALA A 26 -21.14 -2.40 -13.29
N GLN A 27 -20.50 -1.23 -13.14
CA GLN A 27 -20.37 -0.28 -14.23
C GLN A 27 -19.10 -0.62 -15.02
N THR A 28 -19.24 -0.82 -16.32
CA THR A 28 -18.10 -0.89 -17.24
C THR A 28 -17.54 0.52 -17.44
N VAL A 29 -16.33 0.77 -16.95
CA VAL A 29 -15.66 2.06 -17.09
C VAL A 29 -14.53 1.94 -18.12
N PRO A 30 -14.29 2.97 -18.97
CA PRO A 30 -13.18 2.96 -19.92
C PRO A 30 -11.83 2.89 -19.19
N ALA A 31 -10.91 2.07 -19.69
CA ALA A 31 -9.61 1.72 -19.11
C ALA A 31 -8.50 2.78 -19.30
N ASP A 32 -8.85 4.01 -19.64
CA ASP A 32 -7.89 4.95 -20.26
C ASP A 32 -7.14 5.86 -19.28
N ALA A 33 -7.58 5.98 -18.03
CA ALA A 33 -6.95 6.89 -17.05
C ALA A 33 -5.71 6.29 -16.35
N ALA A 34 -5.64 4.97 -16.22
CA ALA A 34 -4.54 4.29 -15.53
C ALA A 34 -3.23 4.22 -16.37
N GLN A 35 -3.29 4.53 -17.66
CA GLN A 35 -2.20 4.28 -18.62
C GLN A 35 -1.14 5.40 -18.68
N ASN A 36 -1.42 6.61 -18.16
CA ASN A 36 -0.56 7.80 -18.31
C ASN A 36 -0.23 8.49 -16.98
N ALA A 37 0.17 7.74 -15.96
CA ALA A 37 0.64 8.31 -14.69
C ALA A 37 2.16 8.12 -14.51
N GLY A 38 2.85 9.19 -14.16
CA GLY A 38 4.28 9.19 -13.84
C GLY A 38 4.51 8.66 -12.43
N GLY A 39 5.58 7.89 -12.22
CA GLY A 39 5.91 7.39 -10.88
C GLY A 39 4.94 6.32 -10.36
N LEU A 40 4.50 5.39 -11.20
CA LEU A 40 3.61 4.26 -10.83
C LEU A 40 4.12 3.43 -9.65
N PHE A 41 5.43 3.46 -9.37
CA PHE A 41 6.04 2.81 -8.20
C PHE A 41 5.48 3.31 -6.87
N LEU A 42 4.92 4.53 -6.81
CA LEU A 42 4.23 5.08 -5.64
C LEU A 42 2.95 4.31 -5.27
N LEU A 43 2.47 3.42 -6.15
CA LEU A 43 1.35 2.52 -5.89
C LEU A 43 1.79 1.12 -5.46
N PHE A 44 3.09 0.83 -5.49
CA PHE A 44 3.58 -0.44 -5.00
C PHE A 44 3.39 -0.50 -3.48
N PRO A 45 2.79 -1.57 -2.96
CA PRO A 45 2.47 -1.63 -1.55
C PRO A 45 3.76 -1.76 -0.74
N VAL A 46 3.84 -1.00 0.34
CA VAL A 46 4.95 -1.08 1.29
C VAL A 46 4.45 -1.70 2.59
N GLY A 47 5.19 -2.71 3.05
CA GLY A 47 4.99 -3.37 4.32
C GLY A 47 4.09 -4.60 4.27
N ALA A 48 4.53 -5.64 4.99
CA ALA A 48 3.89 -6.94 4.99
C ALA A 48 2.56 -6.93 5.77
N ARG A 49 2.36 -6.01 6.72
CA ARG A 49 1.13 -5.98 7.50
C ARG A 49 -0.06 -5.57 6.64
N ALA A 50 0.04 -4.43 5.94
CA ALA A 50 -0.99 -3.94 5.05
C ALA A 50 -1.25 -4.92 3.91
N VAL A 51 -0.19 -5.47 3.29
CA VAL A 51 -0.33 -6.50 2.24
C VAL A 51 -1.05 -7.74 2.77
N GLY A 52 -0.70 -8.23 3.97
CA GLY A 52 -1.37 -9.38 4.59
C GLY A 52 -2.87 -9.13 4.85
N MET A 53 -3.27 -7.87 5.05
CA MET A 53 -4.66 -7.42 5.22
C MET A 53 -5.32 -7.00 3.90
N GLY A 54 -4.87 -7.51 2.75
CA GLY A 54 -5.49 -7.20 1.45
C GLY A 54 -5.31 -5.75 1.03
N GLN A 55 -4.25 -5.10 1.50
CA GLN A 55 -3.97 -3.67 1.28
C GLN A 55 -5.05 -2.72 1.85
N SER A 56 -5.85 -3.17 2.83
CA SER A 56 -6.75 -2.29 3.61
C SER A 56 -5.97 -1.67 4.77
N ALA A 57 -5.64 -0.40 4.63
CA ALA A 57 -4.72 0.30 5.53
C ALA A 57 -5.04 1.79 5.78
N ALA A 58 -6.14 2.32 5.23
CA ALA A 58 -6.54 3.72 5.48
C ALA A 58 -6.78 4.02 6.97
N ALA A 59 -7.27 3.04 7.72
CA ALA A 59 -7.50 3.11 9.16
C ALA A 59 -6.46 2.31 9.98
N LEU A 60 -5.30 1.97 9.39
CA LEU A 60 -4.24 1.23 10.05
C LEU A 60 -3.58 2.05 11.17
N ASP A 61 -3.22 1.38 12.26
CA ASP A 61 -2.66 1.98 13.47
C ASP A 61 -1.37 1.31 13.94
N GLY A 62 -0.53 2.06 14.65
CA GLY A 62 0.50 1.53 15.55
C GLY A 62 1.79 1.04 14.90
N SER A 63 2.16 1.54 13.70
CA SER A 63 3.45 1.26 13.07
C SER A 63 3.83 2.36 12.08
N GLY A 64 5.14 2.52 11.87
CA GLY A 64 5.75 3.37 10.85
C GLY A 64 5.32 3.04 9.43
N GLU A 65 4.89 1.80 9.17
CA GLU A 65 4.31 1.38 7.89
C GLU A 65 3.12 2.27 7.47
N ALA A 66 2.39 2.84 8.42
CA ALA A 66 1.26 3.72 8.15
C ALA A 66 1.65 4.94 7.30
N ALA A 67 2.90 5.38 7.33
CA ALA A 67 3.36 6.53 6.54
C ALA A 67 3.16 6.38 5.03
N PHE A 68 3.15 5.14 4.50
CA PHE A 68 2.93 4.85 3.08
C PHE A 68 1.45 4.70 2.70
N TRP A 69 0.56 4.61 3.70
CA TRP A 69 -0.87 4.31 3.53
C TRP A 69 -1.77 5.44 4.00
N ASN A 70 -1.65 5.82 5.27
CA ASN A 70 -2.30 7.00 5.83
C ASN A 70 -1.40 7.57 6.94
N PRO A 71 -0.75 8.73 6.72
CA PRO A 71 0.19 9.27 7.70
C PRO A 71 -0.43 9.56 9.07
N SER A 72 -1.74 9.79 9.17
CA SER A 72 -2.37 10.00 10.48
C SER A 72 -2.27 8.77 11.39
N GLY A 73 -2.12 7.57 10.82
CA GLY A 73 -1.90 6.34 11.57
C GLY A 73 -0.62 6.38 12.42
N LEU A 74 0.37 7.18 12.02
CA LEU A 74 1.60 7.37 12.80
C LEU A 74 1.31 7.98 14.18
N ALA A 75 0.29 8.83 14.31
CA ALA A 75 -0.08 9.45 15.58
C ALA A 75 -0.47 8.43 16.67
N THR A 76 -0.79 7.20 16.27
CA THR A 76 -1.16 6.10 17.19
C THR A 76 0.05 5.27 17.67
N MET A 77 1.27 5.59 17.22
CA MET A 77 2.48 4.92 17.66
C MET A 77 2.86 5.33 19.09
N THR A 78 3.30 4.35 19.88
CA THR A 78 3.68 4.56 21.29
C THR A 78 5.18 4.47 21.56
N ASN A 79 5.94 3.86 20.67
CA ASN A 79 7.38 3.63 20.83
C ASN A 79 8.12 4.10 19.57
N ASP A 80 9.41 4.40 19.71
CA ASP A 80 10.26 4.66 18.57
C ASP A 80 10.36 3.37 17.74
N GLU A 81 10.36 3.48 16.40
CA GLU A 81 10.38 2.33 15.50
C GLU A 81 11.39 2.54 14.37
N PHE A 82 12.30 1.59 14.22
CA PHE A 82 13.04 1.38 12.97
C PHE A 82 12.49 0.16 12.27
N ALA A 83 12.26 0.24 10.96
CA ALA A 83 11.82 -0.92 10.19
C ALA A 83 12.46 -0.98 8.81
N LEU A 84 12.65 -2.20 8.33
CA LEU A 84 13.02 -2.55 6.97
C LEU A 84 11.87 -3.33 6.35
N HIS A 85 11.32 -2.82 5.27
CA HIS A 85 10.33 -3.50 4.44
C HIS A 85 11.00 -3.91 3.13
N SER A 86 10.82 -5.15 2.70
CA SER A 86 11.40 -5.65 1.45
C SER A 86 10.41 -6.53 0.72
N ALA A 87 10.38 -6.45 -0.61
CA ALA A 87 9.62 -7.37 -1.44
C ALA A 87 10.28 -7.56 -2.79
N SER A 88 10.12 -8.74 -3.36
CA SER A 88 10.50 -9.03 -4.74
C SER A 88 9.24 -9.06 -5.60
N LEU A 89 9.06 -8.02 -6.43
CA LEU A 89 7.99 -7.93 -7.41
C LEU A 89 8.51 -8.42 -8.76
N VAL A 90 7.58 -8.77 -9.66
CA VAL A 90 7.96 -9.04 -11.06
C VAL A 90 8.50 -7.81 -11.77
N SER A 91 8.10 -6.61 -11.35
CA SER A 91 8.67 -5.36 -11.85
C SER A 91 10.05 -5.06 -11.27
N GLY A 92 10.49 -5.70 -10.19
CA GLY A 92 11.74 -5.36 -9.52
C GLY A 92 11.75 -5.58 -8.01
N ALA A 93 12.92 -5.43 -7.39
CA ALA A 93 13.06 -5.48 -5.95
C ALA A 93 12.67 -4.13 -5.33
N THR A 94 11.92 -4.17 -4.24
CA THR A 94 11.51 -3.00 -3.46
C THR A 94 12.07 -3.08 -2.06
N ASN A 95 12.60 -1.97 -1.55
CA ASN A 95 13.13 -1.88 -0.19
C ASN A 95 12.80 -0.52 0.42
N ALA A 96 12.23 -0.49 1.62
CA ALA A 96 11.98 0.72 2.39
C ALA A 96 12.65 0.62 3.76
N LEU A 97 13.45 1.61 4.12
CA LEU A 97 13.99 1.79 5.47
C LEU A 97 13.26 2.95 6.14
N THR A 98 12.70 2.72 7.32
CA THR A 98 11.88 3.70 8.04
C THR A 98 12.43 3.99 9.43
N ALA A 99 12.23 5.22 9.90
CA ALA A 99 12.56 5.64 11.26
C ALA A 99 11.51 6.65 11.76
N PHE A 100 10.78 6.31 12.81
CA PHE A 100 9.72 7.15 13.38
C PHE A 100 9.81 7.25 14.89
N PHE A 101 9.53 8.44 15.40
CA PHE A 101 9.86 8.86 16.75
C PHE A 101 8.68 9.58 17.42
N PRO A 102 7.87 8.88 18.23
CA PRO A 102 6.81 9.50 19.01
C PRO A 102 7.34 10.41 20.11
N ARG A 103 6.81 11.64 20.21
CA ARG A 103 7.18 12.62 21.23
C ARG A 103 5.93 13.12 21.93
N ARG A 104 5.88 12.88 23.25
CA ARG A 104 4.73 13.22 24.09
C ARG A 104 4.38 14.71 23.97
N GLY A 105 3.11 15.00 23.67
CA GLY A 105 2.58 16.36 23.56
C GLY A 105 2.92 17.09 22.24
N ILE A 106 3.65 16.46 21.33
CA ILE A 106 3.99 17.04 20.01
C ILE A 106 3.34 16.20 18.90
N GLY A 107 3.56 14.89 18.92
CA GLY A 107 3.17 13.98 17.85
C GLY A 107 4.31 13.03 17.49
N VAL A 108 4.25 12.46 16.30
CA VAL A 108 5.24 11.53 15.75
C VAL A 108 5.90 12.18 14.55
N LEU A 109 7.23 12.18 14.54
CA LEU A 109 8.03 12.66 13.42
C LEU A 109 8.96 11.55 12.93
N GLY A 110 9.29 11.57 11.65
CA GLY A 110 10.21 10.60 11.10
C GLY A 110 10.21 10.61 9.58
N GLY A 111 10.79 9.56 9.01
CA GLY A 111 10.88 9.45 7.57
C GLY A 111 11.25 8.07 7.09
N ALA A 112 11.33 7.95 5.78
CA ALA A 112 11.71 6.74 5.10
C ALA A 112 12.54 7.03 3.84
N VAL A 113 13.34 6.05 3.46
CA VAL A 113 13.95 5.94 2.14
C VAL A 113 13.34 4.72 1.48
N TYR A 114 12.67 4.89 0.35
CA TYR A 114 12.06 3.84 -0.43
C TYR A 114 12.74 3.72 -1.79
N LEU A 115 13.20 2.53 -2.12
CA LEU A 115 13.93 2.21 -3.35
C LEU A 115 13.20 1.11 -4.10
N VAL A 116 13.04 1.31 -5.41
CA VAL A 116 12.60 0.29 -6.35
C VAL A 116 13.66 0.14 -7.42
N ASP A 117 14.23 -1.06 -7.52
CA ASP A 117 15.22 -1.43 -8.53
C ASP A 117 14.59 -2.44 -9.50
N TYR A 118 14.48 -2.04 -10.77
CA TYR A 118 13.84 -2.84 -11.83
C TYR A 118 14.78 -3.87 -12.45
N GLY A 119 16.03 -3.92 -11.99
CA GLY A 119 17.08 -4.77 -12.56
C GLY A 119 17.62 -4.23 -13.88
N ASP A 120 18.81 -4.71 -14.23
CA ASP A 120 19.51 -4.31 -15.44
C ASP A 120 18.80 -4.84 -16.70
N GLN A 121 18.61 -3.97 -17.68
CA GLN A 121 18.03 -4.27 -18.99
C GLN A 121 19.10 -4.14 -20.07
N ASP A 122 19.37 -5.22 -20.78
CA ASP A 122 20.33 -5.22 -21.89
C ASP A 122 19.70 -4.62 -23.16
N VAL A 123 20.43 -3.70 -23.80
CA VAL A 123 20.11 -3.14 -25.11
C VAL A 123 20.90 -3.93 -26.14
N VAL A 124 20.19 -4.61 -27.04
CA VAL A 124 20.79 -5.43 -28.09
C VAL A 124 20.67 -4.76 -29.46
N ASP A 125 21.71 -4.90 -30.28
CA ASP A 125 21.68 -4.46 -31.67
C ASP A 125 20.93 -5.46 -32.58
N SER A 126 20.86 -5.15 -33.88
CA SER A 126 20.23 -6.02 -34.88
C SER A 126 20.94 -7.38 -35.06
N SER A 127 22.18 -7.52 -34.56
CA SER A 127 22.95 -8.77 -34.57
C SER A 127 22.75 -9.61 -33.30
N GLY A 128 22.03 -9.09 -32.30
CA GLY A 128 21.82 -9.73 -31.01
C GLY A 128 22.96 -9.49 -30.02
N THR A 129 23.89 -8.59 -30.31
CA THR A 129 24.99 -8.23 -29.43
C THR A 129 24.53 -7.16 -28.45
N THR A 130 24.77 -7.35 -27.14
CA THR A 130 24.50 -6.32 -26.14
C THR A 130 25.44 -5.14 -26.35
N VAL A 131 24.88 -3.97 -26.70
CA VAL A 131 25.61 -2.73 -26.95
C VAL A 131 25.55 -1.77 -25.76
N ALA A 132 24.50 -1.82 -24.96
CA ALA A 132 24.36 -1.03 -23.74
C ALA A 132 23.55 -1.76 -22.68
N ARG A 133 23.56 -1.22 -21.46
CA ARG A 133 22.78 -1.70 -20.33
C ARG A 133 22.15 -0.55 -19.59
N LEU A 134 20.85 -0.66 -19.33
CA LEU A 134 20.05 0.31 -18.60
C LEU A 134 19.74 -0.22 -17.20
N ALA A 135 19.82 0.65 -16.20
CA ALA A 135 19.43 0.34 -14.83
C ALA A 135 18.34 1.34 -14.38
N PRO A 136 17.06 1.03 -14.61
CA PRO A 136 15.96 1.85 -14.13
C PRO A 136 15.80 1.70 -12.61
N ARG A 137 15.70 2.82 -11.91
CA ARG A 137 15.50 2.91 -10.47
C ARG A 137 14.55 4.04 -10.11
N ASN A 138 13.78 3.83 -9.05
CA ASN A 138 13.00 4.87 -8.42
C ASN A 138 13.41 5.01 -6.95
N ILE A 139 13.56 6.25 -6.50
CA ILE A 139 13.87 6.60 -5.12
C ILE A 139 12.79 7.54 -4.62
N GLU A 140 12.28 7.27 -3.42
CA GLU A 140 11.40 8.18 -2.68
C GLU A 140 12.03 8.47 -1.31
N LEU A 141 12.24 9.75 -1.03
CA LEU A 141 12.52 10.23 0.32
C LEU A 141 11.23 10.76 0.92
N LEU A 142 10.82 10.17 2.04
CA LEU A 142 9.58 10.48 2.72
C LEU A 142 9.89 11.10 4.08
N ALA A 143 9.26 12.22 4.40
CA ALA A 143 9.28 12.84 5.72
C ALA A 143 7.84 12.99 6.21
N SER A 144 7.52 12.53 7.41
CA SER A 144 6.15 12.58 7.93
C SER A 144 6.07 13.17 9.31
N PHE A 145 4.93 13.83 9.54
CA PHE A 145 4.50 14.29 10.85
C PHE A 145 3.05 13.89 11.07
N ALA A 146 2.73 13.38 12.26
CA ALA A 146 1.37 13.06 12.64
C ALA A 146 1.13 13.42 14.10
N THR A 147 -0.08 13.85 14.44
CA THR A 147 -0.41 14.27 15.79
C THR A 147 -1.87 14.02 16.12
N ASP A 148 -2.16 14.00 17.41
CA ASP A 148 -3.49 14.01 17.95
C ASP A 148 -3.97 15.46 18.04
N LEU A 149 -5.10 15.79 17.38
CA LEU A 149 -5.67 17.15 17.38
C LEU A 149 -6.73 17.34 18.48
N GLY A 150 -6.95 16.32 19.32
CA GLY A 150 -7.89 16.32 20.42
C GLY A 150 -9.14 15.48 20.15
N GLY A 151 -9.73 14.99 21.24
CA GLY A 151 -10.85 14.07 21.18
C GLY A 151 -10.42 12.71 20.63
N SER A 152 -11.17 12.21 19.64
CA SER A 152 -10.88 10.94 18.98
C SER A 152 -10.18 11.08 17.63
N PHE A 153 -9.74 12.29 17.24
CA PHE A 153 -9.25 12.60 15.91
C PHE A 153 -7.72 12.76 15.86
N VAL A 154 -7.09 12.02 14.95
CA VAL A 154 -5.67 12.15 14.63
C VAL A 154 -5.47 12.58 13.18
N PHE A 155 -4.39 13.32 12.94
CA PHE A 155 -4.03 13.92 11.66
C PHE A 155 -2.60 13.58 11.29
N GLY A 156 -2.29 13.50 10.00
CA GLY A 156 -0.93 13.35 9.52
C GLY A 156 -0.70 13.88 8.13
N VAL A 157 0.55 14.26 7.88
CA VAL A 157 1.06 14.74 6.60
C VAL A 157 2.38 14.05 6.31
N SER A 158 2.57 13.64 5.06
CA SER A 158 3.86 13.21 4.53
C SER A 158 4.26 14.08 3.35
N TYR A 159 5.52 14.49 3.32
CA TYR A 159 6.17 15.06 2.16
C TYR A 159 7.05 14.00 1.50
N LYS A 160 7.00 13.96 0.17
CA LYS A 160 7.75 13.01 -0.66
C LYS A 160 8.59 13.77 -1.68
N LEU A 161 9.88 13.44 -1.73
CA LEU A 161 10.76 13.77 -2.84
C LEU A 161 10.95 12.49 -3.67
N VAL A 162 10.50 12.53 -4.92
CA VAL A 162 10.45 11.38 -5.82
C VAL A 162 11.46 11.59 -6.94
N GLU A 163 12.37 10.64 -7.10
CA GLU A 163 13.35 10.59 -8.18
C GLU A 163 13.11 9.34 -9.03
N PHE A 164 12.91 9.56 -10.33
CA PHE A 164 12.99 8.54 -11.37
C PHE A 164 14.35 8.66 -12.04
N ARG A 165 15.05 7.54 -12.20
CA ARG A 165 16.38 7.52 -12.80
C ARG A 165 16.57 6.30 -13.68
N VAL A 166 17.14 6.51 -14.86
CA VAL A 166 17.62 5.44 -15.74
C VAL A 166 19.10 5.70 -15.99
N ASP A 167 19.95 4.92 -15.32
CA ASP A 167 21.38 4.93 -15.60
C ASP A 167 21.67 4.08 -16.84
N CYS A 168 22.65 4.48 -17.64
CA CYS A 168 23.07 3.73 -18.83
C CYS A 168 24.59 3.53 -18.84
N SER A 169 25.02 2.34 -19.29
CA SER A 169 26.43 2.00 -19.51
C SER A 169 26.60 1.32 -20.88
N GLY A 170 27.75 1.52 -21.54
CA GLY A 170 27.99 1.06 -22.92
C GLY A 170 27.68 2.13 -23.97
N ASP A 171 27.13 1.72 -25.11
CA ASP A 171 26.72 2.63 -26.20
C ASP A 171 25.32 3.22 -25.96
N CYS A 172 25.28 4.31 -25.18
CA CYS A 172 24.05 5.00 -24.80
C CYS A 172 23.61 6.07 -25.81
N HIS A 173 24.16 6.10 -27.04
CA HIS A 173 23.81 7.11 -28.03
C HIS A 173 22.40 6.93 -28.61
N THR A 174 21.87 5.70 -28.55
CA THR A 174 20.58 5.34 -29.14
C THR A 174 19.44 5.23 -28.12
N VAL A 175 19.74 5.24 -26.81
CA VAL A 175 18.75 5.08 -25.75
C VAL A 175 18.89 6.18 -24.70
N PRO A 176 17.82 6.96 -24.41
CA PRO A 176 17.91 8.06 -23.47
C PRO A 176 18.00 7.55 -22.03
N ALA A 177 19.16 7.76 -21.39
CA ALA A 177 19.24 7.88 -19.94
C ALA A 177 18.50 9.14 -19.49
N GLY A 178 17.98 9.15 -18.27
CA GLY A 178 17.17 10.28 -17.79
C GLY A 178 17.02 10.30 -16.28
N VAL A 179 16.91 11.50 -15.74
CA VAL A 179 16.62 11.75 -14.33
C VAL A 179 15.46 12.73 -14.26
N GLY A 180 14.40 12.36 -13.53
CA GLY A 180 13.28 13.22 -13.23
C GLY A 180 13.08 13.30 -11.73
N VAL A 181 12.90 14.51 -11.20
CA VAL A 181 12.62 14.74 -9.78
C VAL A 181 11.29 15.47 -9.66
N THR A 182 10.46 15.05 -8.71
CA THR A 182 9.22 15.73 -8.37
C THR A 182 8.92 15.65 -6.88
N HIS A 183 7.89 16.39 -6.46
CA HIS A 183 7.47 16.53 -5.08
C HIS A 183 6.01 16.13 -4.95
N ALA A 184 5.67 15.44 -3.86
CA ALA A 184 4.30 15.09 -3.54
C ALA A 184 4.00 15.22 -2.04
N LEU A 185 2.71 15.28 -1.72
CA LEU A 185 2.16 15.31 -0.39
C LEU A 185 1.12 14.20 -0.22
N ASP A 186 1.13 13.59 0.96
CA ASP A 186 0.03 12.79 1.47
C ASP A 186 -0.58 13.52 2.67
N VAL A 187 -1.89 13.59 2.74
CA VAL A 187 -2.61 14.22 3.85
C VAL A 187 -3.74 13.29 4.27
N GLY A 188 -3.77 12.94 5.55
CA GLY A 188 -4.76 12.01 6.07
C GLY A 188 -5.22 12.31 7.47
N GLY A 189 -6.36 11.72 7.82
CA GLY A 189 -6.96 11.78 9.14
C GLY A 189 -7.59 10.45 9.50
N GLN A 190 -7.68 10.19 10.80
CA GLN A 190 -8.43 9.06 11.35
C GLN A 190 -9.21 9.54 12.58
N PHE A 191 -10.38 8.94 12.82
CA PHE A 191 -11.11 9.17 14.05
C PHE A 191 -11.71 7.88 14.61
N THR A 192 -11.72 7.75 15.93
CA THR A 192 -12.40 6.66 16.62
C THR A 192 -13.83 7.05 16.99
N VAL A 193 -14.73 6.06 17.00
CA VAL A 193 -16.17 6.23 17.24
C VAL A 193 -16.59 5.38 18.45
N GLY A 194 -17.34 6.01 19.35
CA GLY A 194 -17.92 5.37 20.54
C GLY A 194 -16.95 5.27 21.73
N GLU A 195 -17.50 4.97 22.90
CA GLU A 195 -16.74 4.89 24.16
C GLU A 195 -15.72 3.75 24.20
N THR A 196 -15.94 2.70 23.42
CA THR A 196 -15.02 1.56 23.31
C THR A 196 -13.88 1.82 22.32
N GLU A 197 -13.97 2.90 21.53
CA GLU A 197 -13.06 3.25 20.43
C GLU A 197 -12.80 2.07 19.47
N ALA A 198 -13.75 1.15 19.39
CA ALA A 198 -13.61 -0.10 18.63
C ALA A 198 -13.63 0.15 17.12
N LEU A 199 -14.38 1.16 16.67
CA LEU A 199 -14.45 1.57 15.26
C LEU A 199 -13.51 2.75 15.03
N ARG A 200 -12.60 2.60 14.06
CA ARG A 200 -11.79 3.68 13.51
C ARG A 200 -12.17 3.91 12.06
N ILE A 201 -12.34 5.15 11.67
CA ILE A 201 -12.57 5.56 10.28
C ILE A 201 -11.37 6.38 9.85
N GLY A 202 -10.83 6.09 8.67
CA GLY A 202 -9.69 6.77 8.08
C GLY A 202 -10.01 7.35 6.71
N PHE A 203 -9.44 8.49 6.40
CA PHE A 203 -9.44 9.08 5.06
C PHE A 203 -8.06 9.64 4.76
N VAL A 204 -7.65 9.54 3.51
CA VAL A 204 -6.35 10.04 3.06
C VAL A 204 -6.41 10.40 1.59
N VAL A 205 -5.73 11.48 1.24
CA VAL A 205 -5.37 11.78 -0.13
C VAL A 205 -3.86 11.62 -0.26
N ARG A 206 -3.43 10.72 -1.14
CA ARG A 206 -2.01 10.37 -1.34
C ARG A 206 -1.51 10.87 -2.69
N ASN A 207 -0.21 11.08 -2.77
CA ASN A 207 0.56 11.38 -3.98
C ASN A 207 0.07 12.64 -4.72
N ILE A 208 -0.48 13.63 -4.02
CA ILE A 208 -0.82 14.92 -4.63
C ILE A 208 0.48 15.69 -4.84
N GLY A 209 0.84 15.98 -6.08
CA GLY A 209 2.12 16.62 -6.36
C GLY A 209 2.24 17.20 -7.76
N PHE A 210 3.46 17.64 -8.07
CA PHE A 210 3.77 18.13 -9.41
C PHE A 210 3.95 16.95 -10.38
N PRO A 211 3.58 17.10 -11.67
CA PRO A 211 3.88 16.10 -12.68
C PRO A 211 5.37 15.74 -12.70
N LEU A 212 5.68 14.46 -12.86
CA LEU A 212 7.04 13.97 -13.01
C LEU A 212 7.58 14.38 -14.38
N GLN A 213 8.57 15.25 -14.38
CA GLN A 213 9.22 15.72 -15.60
C GLN A 213 10.57 15.01 -15.79
N VAL A 214 10.68 14.16 -16.82
CA VAL A 214 11.95 13.51 -17.20
C VAL A 214 12.63 14.26 -18.34
N ASN A 215 11.89 14.60 -19.40
CA ASN A 215 12.44 15.27 -20.58
C ASN A 215 12.16 16.77 -20.57
N ASN A 216 10.88 17.15 -20.65
CA ASN A 216 10.43 18.53 -20.69
C ASN A 216 9.01 18.64 -20.12
N ARG A 217 8.58 19.89 -19.84
CA ARG A 217 7.32 20.19 -19.17
C ARG A 217 6.09 19.69 -19.93
N ASP A 218 6.13 19.73 -21.26
CA ASP A 218 5.00 19.34 -22.12
C ASP A 218 4.81 17.81 -22.15
N GLN A 219 5.83 17.05 -21.76
CA GLN A 219 5.84 15.60 -21.62
C GLN A 219 5.82 15.14 -20.15
N ALA A 220 5.51 16.03 -19.20
CA ALA A 220 5.50 15.67 -17.79
C ALA A 220 4.24 14.89 -17.42
N ASP A 221 4.42 13.73 -16.78
CA ASP A 221 3.32 12.82 -16.45
C ASP A 221 2.77 13.08 -15.05
N PRO A 222 1.44 13.18 -14.85
CA PRO A 222 0.85 13.40 -13.54
C PRO A 222 1.14 12.24 -12.57
N LEU A 223 1.33 12.55 -11.29
CA LEU A 223 1.49 11.52 -10.26
C LEU A 223 0.18 10.76 -10.01
N PRO A 224 0.23 9.47 -9.60
CA PRO A 224 -0.95 8.66 -9.35
C PRO A 224 -1.59 9.04 -8.00
N ALA A 225 -2.20 10.22 -7.93
CA ALA A 225 -2.89 10.71 -6.76
C ALA A 225 -4.12 9.84 -6.45
N ARG A 226 -4.33 9.51 -5.18
CA ARG A 226 -5.40 8.59 -4.73
C ARG A 226 -6.19 9.16 -3.59
N LEU A 227 -7.52 9.03 -3.65
CA LEU A 227 -8.40 9.18 -2.51
C LEU A 227 -8.69 7.81 -1.92
N VAL A 228 -8.46 7.63 -0.62
CA VAL A 228 -8.84 6.42 0.10
C VAL A 228 -9.70 6.78 1.31
N VAL A 229 -10.80 6.06 1.49
CA VAL A 229 -11.61 6.08 2.70
C VAL A 229 -11.75 4.65 3.18
N GLY A 230 -11.56 4.42 4.48
CA GLY A 230 -11.66 3.09 5.04
C GLY A 230 -12.06 3.07 6.50
N ALA A 231 -12.33 1.89 7.00
CA ALA A 231 -12.70 1.65 8.37
C ALA A 231 -11.99 0.41 8.91
N LEU A 232 -11.71 0.42 10.21
CA LEU A 232 -11.17 -0.71 10.96
C LEU A 232 -11.98 -0.89 12.23
N TYR A 233 -12.49 -2.09 12.46
CA TYR A 233 -13.21 -2.46 13.66
C TYR A 233 -12.41 -3.46 14.49
N ARG A 234 -12.15 -3.17 15.76
CA ARG A 234 -11.44 -4.03 16.71
C ARG A 234 -12.41 -4.72 17.65
N ILE A 235 -12.23 -6.04 17.79
CA ILE A 235 -12.96 -6.90 18.71
C ILE A 235 -11.93 -7.50 19.67
N ASP A 236 -12.02 -7.12 20.95
CA ASP A 236 -11.19 -7.70 22.02
C ASP A 236 -11.95 -8.85 22.69
N PHE A 237 -11.43 -10.08 22.58
CA PHE A 237 -12.04 -11.24 23.21
C PHE A 237 -11.64 -11.34 24.68
N ARG A 238 -12.60 -11.71 25.53
CA ARG A 238 -12.33 -11.96 26.94
C ARG A 238 -11.46 -13.21 27.10
N PRO A 239 -10.51 -13.23 28.06
CA PRO A 239 -9.77 -14.44 28.38
C PRO A 239 -10.71 -15.59 28.75
N PHE A 240 -10.31 -16.83 28.44
CA PHE A 240 -11.07 -18.02 28.83
C PHE A 240 -11.20 -18.11 30.36
N PRO A 241 -12.40 -18.45 30.88
CA PRO A 241 -12.58 -18.70 32.31
C PRO A 241 -11.63 -19.81 32.80
N GLY A 242 -10.83 -19.53 33.84
CA GLY A 242 -9.84 -20.47 34.39
C GLY A 242 -8.43 -20.36 33.82
N GLY A 243 -8.19 -19.48 32.83
CA GLY A 243 -6.84 -19.13 32.37
C GLY A 243 -6.15 -18.12 33.31
N ASP A 244 -4.85 -17.90 33.10
CA ASP A 244 -4.02 -16.96 33.86
C ASP A 244 -4.38 -15.47 33.67
N GLY A 245 -5.44 -15.17 32.90
CA GLY A 245 -5.90 -13.82 32.58
C GLY A 245 -4.98 -13.05 31.61
N LYS A 246 -3.85 -13.63 31.18
CA LYS A 246 -2.86 -12.97 30.32
C LYS A 246 -3.09 -13.24 28.84
N GLN A 247 -3.93 -14.23 28.49
CA GLN A 247 -4.27 -14.54 27.12
C GLN A 247 -5.25 -13.49 26.57
N ARG A 248 -4.73 -12.56 25.75
CA ARG A 248 -5.53 -11.58 25.02
C ARG A 248 -5.60 -12.01 23.57
N LEU A 249 -6.80 -12.32 23.10
CA LEU A 249 -7.09 -12.55 21.69
C LEU A 249 -7.84 -11.32 21.17
N ASP A 250 -7.44 -10.81 20.01
CA ASP A 250 -8.14 -9.73 19.34
C ASP A 250 -8.34 -10.03 17.85
N LEU A 251 -9.39 -9.47 17.27
CA LEU A 251 -9.69 -9.51 15.84
C LEU A 251 -9.87 -8.07 15.35
N LYS A 252 -9.20 -7.74 14.25
CA LYS A 252 -9.44 -6.52 13.48
C LYS A 252 -10.06 -6.88 12.14
N VAL A 253 -11.12 -6.17 11.76
CA VAL A 253 -11.75 -6.24 10.45
C VAL A 253 -11.59 -4.89 9.79
N ALA A 254 -11.03 -4.84 8.59
CA ALA A 254 -10.77 -3.60 7.86
C ALA A 254 -11.39 -3.63 6.47
N ALA A 255 -11.87 -2.48 5.99
CA ALA A 255 -12.37 -2.31 4.65
C ALA A 255 -12.04 -0.92 4.13
N ASP A 256 -11.53 -0.83 2.91
CA ASP A 256 -11.17 0.41 2.24
C ASP A 256 -11.82 0.51 0.87
N VAL A 257 -12.13 1.74 0.46
CA VAL A 257 -12.49 2.11 -0.90
C VAL A 257 -11.49 3.15 -1.38
N GLU A 258 -10.88 2.89 -2.53
CA GLU A 258 -9.90 3.77 -3.17
C GLU A 258 -10.37 4.19 -4.56
N SER A 259 -10.04 5.41 -4.95
CA SER A 259 -10.23 5.91 -6.32
C SER A 259 -9.08 6.82 -6.73
N PRO A 260 -8.78 6.97 -8.04
CA PRO A 260 -7.92 8.05 -8.51
C PRO A 260 -8.47 9.41 -8.06
N TRP A 261 -7.59 10.28 -7.57
CA TRP A 261 -7.98 11.62 -7.14
C TRP A 261 -8.42 12.47 -8.33
N GLY A 262 -9.60 13.10 -8.23
CA GLY A 262 -10.15 13.95 -9.28
C GLY A 262 -10.90 13.20 -10.39
N GLU A 263 -10.96 11.87 -10.32
CA GLU A 263 -11.73 11.04 -11.25
C GLU A 263 -12.93 10.40 -10.55
N VAL A 264 -14.02 10.21 -11.30
CA VAL A 264 -15.25 9.59 -10.80
C VAL A 264 -15.49 8.30 -11.59
N GLY A 265 -15.74 7.19 -10.89
CA GLY A 265 -16.31 5.98 -11.49
C GLY A 265 -15.51 4.70 -11.36
N THR A 266 -14.24 4.73 -10.94
CA THR A 266 -13.37 3.52 -10.85
C THR A 266 -13.02 3.11 -9.40
N PRO A 267 -13.97 3.03 -8.45
CA PRO A 267 -13.62 2.67 -7.08
C PRO A 267 -13.12 1.22 -7.00
N GLN A 268 -12.03 1.02 -6.27
CA GLN A 268 -11.45 -0.27 -5.94
C GLN A 268 -11.72 -0.54 -4.46
N ALA A 269 -12.22 -1.73 -4.15
CA ALA A 269 -12.53 -2.13 -2.79
C ALA A 269 -11.44 -3.06 -2.24
N ARG A 270 -11.21 -2.99 -0.94
CA ARG A 270 -10.27 -3.87 -0.24
C ARG A 270 -10.84 -4.28 1.10
N VAL A 271 -10.58 -5.52 1.50
CA VAL A 271 -11.00 -6.04 2.81
C VAL A 271 -9.86 -6.82 3.45
N GLY A 272 -9.77 -6.72 4.78
CA GLY A 272 -8.70 -7.31 5.56
C GLY A 272 -9.15 -7.81 6.93
N LEU A 273 -8.48 -8.84 7.41
CA LEU A 273 -8.63 -9.45 8.72
C LEU A 273 -7.26 -9.57 9.38
N ASP A 274 -7.16 -9.25 10.66
CA ASP A 274 -5.97 -9.49 11.50
C ASP A 274 -6.43 -10.12 12.82
N VAL A 275 -6.03 -11.37 13.06
CA VAL A 275 -6.28 -12.11 14.29
C VAL A 275 -4.99 -12.11 15.11
N GLY A 276 -5.03 -11.52 16.29
CA GLY A 276 -3.89 -11.39 17.19
C GLY A 276 -4.00 -12.28 18.41
N TYR A 277 -2.97 -13.08 18.67
CA TYR A 277 -2.74 -13.69 19.98
C TYR A 277 -1.64 -12.91 20.70
N GLN A 278 -2.06 -12.10 21.67
CA GLN A 278 -1.23 -11.13 22.37
C GLN A 278 -0.49 -10.19 21.38
N ARG A 279 0.74 -9.81 21.73
CA ARG A 279 1.69 -9.17 20.82
C ARG A 279 2.57 -10.18 20.09
N LEU A 280 2.48 -11.46 20.46
CA LEU A 280 3.40 -12.50 19.99
C LEU A 280 3.12 -12.94 18.55
N LEU A 281 1.85 -13.22 18.23
CA LEU A 281 1.48 -13.84 16.96
C LEU A 281 0.29 -13.10 16.34
N ARG A 282 0.36 -12.86 15.03
CA ARG A 282 -0.67 -12.23 14.21
C ARG A 282 -0.89 -13.06 12.96
N LEU A 283 -2.12 -13.45 12.67
CA LEU A 283 -2.51 -14.10 11.42
C LEU A 283 -3.40 -13.15 10.64
N ARG A 284 -3.10 -12.98 9.36
CA ARG A 284 -3.78 -12.00 8.51
C ARG A 284 -4.28 -12.64 7.23
N GLY A 285 -5.43 -12.17 6.78
CA GLY A 285 -5.99 -12.53 5.49
C GLY A 285 -6.70 -11.34 4.89
N GLY A 286 -6.76 -11.26 3.57
CA GLY A 286 -7.44 -10.16 2.91
C GLY A 286 -7.74 -10.44 1.46
N TYR A 287 -8.42 -9.50 0.83
CA TYR A 287 -8.72 -9.53 -0.59
C TYR A 287 -8.73 -8.11 -1.16
N ALA A 288 -7.96 -7.88 -2.22
CA ALA A 288 -7.95 -6.63 -2.97
C ALA A 288 -8.77 -6.79 -4.26
N PHE A 289 -9.90 -6.09 -4.37
CA PHE A 289 -10.75 -6.05 -5.57
C PHE A 289 -10.26 -4.94 -6.50
N VAL A 290 -9.10 -5.18 -7.12
CA VAL A 290 -8.38 -4.25 -8.00
C VAL A 290 -8.39 -4.80 -9.41
N HIS A 291 -8.82 -3.99 -10.39
CA HIS A 291 -8.93 -4.40 -11.79
C HIS A 291 -7.58 -4.29 -12.54
N ASP A 292 -6.82 -3.23 -12.28
CA ASP A 292 -5.55 -2.92 -12.96
C ASP A 292 -4.41 -2.78 -11.94
N GLY A 293 -3.95 -3.91 -11.38
CA GLY A 293 -2.89 -3.90 -10.38
C GLY A 293 -2.78 -5.20 -9.58
N LEU A 294 -2.21 -5.10 -8.37
CA LEU A 294 -2.04 -6.23 -7.45
C LEU A 294 -3.36 -6.57 -6.74
N GLY A 295 -4.32 -7.14 -7.49
CA GLY A 295 -5.58 -7.66 -6.98
C GLY A 295 -5.52 -9.15 -6.61
N GLY A 296 -6.42 -9.58 -5.73
CA GLY A 296 -6.57 -10.98 -5.32
C GLY A 296 -6.48 -11.23 -3.81
N PRO A 297 -6.56 -12.51 -3.38
CA PRO A 297 -6.48 -12.87 -1.98
C PRO A 297 -5.05 -12.73 -1.43
N THR A 298 -4.92 -12.46 -0.15
CA THR A 298 -3.64 -12.30 0.54
C THR A 298 -3.63 -13.09 1.85
N VAL A 299 -2.46 -13.57 2.24
CA VAL A 299 -2.21 -14.14 3.58
C VAL A 299 -1.01 -13.46 4.21
N GLY A 300 -0.99 -13.36 5.54
CA GLY A 300 0.13 -12.82 6.27
C GLY A 300 0.30 -13.42 7.67
N LEU A 301 1.53 -13.38 8.15
CA LEU A 301 1.95 -13.85 9.46
C LEU A 301 2.83 -12.77 10.11
N GLY A 302 2.55 -12.44 11.36
CA GLY A 302 3.39 -11.57 12.17
C GLY A 302 3.82 -12.27 13.44
N VAL A 303 5.10 -12.15 13.78
CA VAL A 303 5.67 -12.64 15.04
C VAL A 303 6.42 -11.50 15.71
N ALA A 304 6.22 -11.27 17.01
CA ALA A 304 7.02 -10.32 17.76
C ALA A 304 7.49 -10.88 19.10
N SER A 305 8.73 -10.56 19.46
CA SER A 305 9.36 -10.97 20.71
C SER A 305 10.18 -9.80 21.25
N GLY A 306 9.78 -9.30 22.43
CA GLY A 306 10.39 -8.11 23.01
C GLY A 306 10.26 -6.89 22.09
N SER A 307 11.41 -6.31 21.72
CA SER A 307 11.52 -5.16 20.82
C SER A 307 11.50 -5.53 19.34
N ILE A 308 11.60 -6.81 18.98
CA ILE A 308 11.77 -7.25 17.60
C ILE A 308 10.43 -7.77 17.06
N GLY A 309 10.05 -7.33 15.86
CA GLY A 309 8.92 -7.85 15.11
C GLY A 309 9.31 -8.25 13.69
N VAL A 310 8.73 -9.35 13.21
CA VAL A 310 8.86 -9.81 11.83
C VAL A 310 7.47 -10.09 11.28
N ASP A 311 7.17 -9.54 10.11
CA ASP A 311 5.95 -9.79 9.38
C ASP A 311 6.27 -10.31 7.98
N LEU A 312 5.48 -11.28 7.53
CA LEU A 312 5.51 -11.86 6.20
C LEU A 312 4.13 -11.74 5.58
N ALA A 313 4.06 -11.47 4.28
CA ALA A 313 2.83 -11.55 3.53
C ALA A 313 3.05 -12.06 2.10
N HIS A 314 2.03 -12.74 1.59
CA HIS A 314 2.03 -13.34 0.27
C HIS A 314 0.66 -13.09 -0.39
N PRO A 315 0.58 -12.18 -1.37
CA PRO A 315 -0.61 -12.02 -2.21
C PRO A 315 -0.63 -13.08 -3.32
N PHE A 316 -1.82 -13.58 -3.64
CA PHE A 316 -2.07 -14.46 -4.77
C PHE A 316 -2.72 -13.63 -5.86
N LEU A 317 -1.93 -13.24 -6.86
CA LEU A 317 -2.38 -12.27 -7.85
C LEU A 317 -3.46 -12.89 -8.77
N THR A 318 -4.59 -12.20 -8.90
CA THR A 318 -5.69 -12.58 -9.80
C THR A 318 -5.88 -11.50 -10.85
N GLY A 319 -6.08 -11.89 -12.11
CA GLY A 319 -6.44 -10.95 -13.19
C GLY A 319 -5.28 -10.35 -13.97
N SER A 320 -4.02 -10.61 -13.61
CA SER A 320 -2.88 -10.27 -14.48
C SER A 320 -2.79 -11.29 -15.62
N SER A 321 -2.89 -10.85 -16.88
CA SER A 321 -2.61 -11.67 -18.07
C SER A 321 -1.16 -12.15 -18.17
N LEU A 322 -0.32 -11.71 -17.24
CA LEU A 322 1.06 -12.13 -17.08
C LEU A 322 1.09 -13.32 -16.11
N VAL A 323 1.72 -14.42 -16.52
CA VAL A 323 2.09 -15.55 -15.64
C VAL A 323 3.14 -15.01 -14.67
N THR A 324 2.67 -14.40 -13.59
CA THR A 324 3.47 -13.59 -12.67
C THR A 324 3.74 -14.42 -11.43
N ALA A 325 5.00 -14.51 -10.99
CA ALA A 325 5.30 -15.10 -9.70
C ALA A 325 4.70 -14.23 -8.60
N ASN A 326 3.99 -14.85 -7.66
CA ASN A 326 3.42 -14.15 -6.52
C ASN A 326 4.55 -13.57 -5.65
N PRO A 327 4.56 -12.25 -5.38
CA PRO A 327 5.62 -11.64 -4.59
C PRO A 327 5.56 -12.10 -3.12
N THR A 328 6.68 -12.01 -2.43
CA THR A 328 6.72 -12.18 -0.96
C THR A 328 7.18 -10.87 -0.34
N TYR A 329 6.44 -10.42 0.66
CA TYR A 329 6.74 -9.22 1.44
C TYR A 329 7.29 -9.64 2.79
N LEU A 330 8.40 -9.01 3.18
CA LEU A 330 9.03 -9.12 4.49
C LEU A 330 9.03 -7.74 5.15
N SER A 331 8.77 -7.70 6.44
CA SER A 331 8.97 -6.50 7.25
C SER A 331 9.63 -6.89 8.55
N PHE A 332 10.77 -6.28 8.83
CA PHE A 332 11.51 -6.43 10.07
C PHE A 332 11.44 -5.10 10.81
N ARG A 333 11.04 -5.11 12.09
CA ARG A 333 10.96 -3.90 12.92
C ARG A 333 11.67 -4.09 14.26
N VAL A 334 12.20 -2.99 14.76
CA VAL A 334 12.75 -2.86 16.10
C VAL A 334 12.08 -1.66 16.78
N THR A 335 11.45 -1.90 17.92
CA THR A 335 10.71 -0.90 18.71
C THR A 335 11.36 -0.67 20.07
N PHE A 336 11.52 0.58 20.52
CA PHE A 336 12.18 0.92 21.79
C PHE A 336 11.66 2.22 22.40
#